data_AF-A0A2X1JP37-F1
#
_entry.id   AF-A0A2X1JP37-F1
#
_cell.length_a   1.000
_cell.length_b   1.000
_cell.length_c   1.000
_cell.angle_alpha   90.00
_cell.angle_beta   90.00
_cell.angle_gamma   90.00
#
_symmetry.space_group_name_H-M   'P 1'
#
loop_
_entity.id
_entity.type
_entity.pdbx_description
1 polymer ?
#
loop_
_entity_poly.entity_id
_entity_poly.type
_entity_poly.pdbx_seq_one_letter_code
_entity_poly.pdbx_strand_id
1 'polypeptide(L)'
;MLILISPAKTLDYQSPLTTTRYTLPELLDNSQQLIHEARKLTPPQISTLMRISDKLAGINAARFHGLAARFHAGECPPGDSGV
;
A
#
# COMPACT_ATOMS: atom_id res chain seq x y z
N MET A 1 10.47 -1.43 -25.17
CA MET A 1 11.30 -0.61 -24.26
C MET A 1 10.72 -0.70 -22.86
N LEU A 2 11.54 -0.89 -21.83
CA LEU A 2 11.12 -0.97 -20.42
C LEU A 2 11.84 0.12 -19.63
N ILE A 3 11.10 0.86 -18.79
CA ILE A 3 11.62 1.94 -17.95
C ILE A 3 11.42 1.54 -16.49
N LEU A 4 12.45 1.75 -15.66
CA LEU A 4 12.41 1.51 -14.22
C LEU A 4 12.53 2.83 -13.47
N ILE A 5 11.62 3.07 -12.52
CA ILE A 5 11.60 4.26 -11.67
C ILE A 5 11.45 3.86 -10.20
N SER A 6 11.97 4.70 -9.31
CA SER A 6 11.83 4.52 -7.87
C SER A 6 10.41 4.86 -7.39
N PRO A 7 9.89 4.17 -6.37
CA PRO A 7 8.61 4.50 -5.76
C PRO A 7 8.66 5.80 -4.94
N ALA A 8 7.49 6.40 -4.69
CA ALA A 8 7.34 7.57 -3.84
C ALA A 8 7.00 7.19 -2.38
N LYS A 9 7.30 8.10 -1.44
CA LYS A 9 6.93 7.95 -0.01
C LYS A 9 5.50 8.42 0.28
N THR A 10 5.00 9.37 -0.51
CA THR A 10 3.68 9.98 -0.35
C THR A 10 2.68 9.26 -1.25
N LEU A 11 1.49 8.98 -0.72
CA LEU A 11 0.40 8.35 -1.43
C LEU A 11 -0.79 9.30 -1.45
N ASP A 12 -1.39 9.48 -2.63
CA ASP A 12 -2.58 10.29 -2.83
C ASP A 12 -3.76 9.39 -3.21
N TYR A 13 -4.79 9.41 -2.37
CA TYR A 13 -6.04 8.67 -2.56
C TYR A 13 -7.25 9.60 -2.72
N GLN A 14 -7.04 10.93 -2.74
CA GLN A 14 -8.13 11.91 -2.77
C GLN A 14 -8.30 12.57 -4.14
N SER A 15 -7.20 12.71 -4.89
CA SER A 15 -7.29 13.26 -6.25
C SER A 15 -8.18 12.42 -7.15
N PRO A 16 -8.93 13.05 -8.07
CA PRO A 16 -9.77 12.32 -9.01
C PRO A 16 -8.89 11.40 -9.88
N LEU A 17 -9.39 10.19 -10.16
CA LEU A 17 -8.69 9.26 -11.02
C LEU A 17 -8.63 9.77 -12.46
N THR A 18 -7.42 9.84 -13.00
CA THR A 18 -7.21 10.10 -14.44
C THR A 18 -7.70 8.93 -15.31
N THR A 19 -7.72 7.70 -14.77
CA THR A 19 -8.23 6.51 -15.45
C THR A 19 -8.81 5.51 -14.47
N THR A 20 -9.80 4.76 -14.95
CA THR A 20 -10.52 3.70 -14.23
C THR A 20 -9.95 2.31 -14.47
N ARG A 21 -9.02 2.16 -15.43
CA ARG A 21 -8.40 0.87 -15.74
C ARG A 21 -7.27 0.57 -14.77
N TYR A 22 -7.25 -0.64 -14.22
CA TYR A 22 -6.22 -1.12 -13.33
C TYR A 22 -5.90 -2.60 -13.58
N THR A 23 -4.77 -3.05 -13.05
CA THR A 23 -4.38 -4.46 -12.98
C THR A 23 -4.03 -4.82 -11.55
N LEU A 24 -3.92 -6.12 -11.26
CA LEU A 24 -3.48 -6.60 -9.97
C LEU A 24 -1.96 -6.85 -9.98
N PRO A 25 -1.24 -6.60 -8.88
CA PRO A 25 0.17 -6.94 -8.79
C PRO A 25 0.37 -8.45 -8.93
N GLU A 26 1.42 -8.87 -9.64
CA GLU A 26 1.69 -10.29 -9.87
C GLU A 26 2.38 -10.98 -8.67
N LEU A 27 3.02 -10.21 -7.78
CA LEU A 27 3.85 -10.72 -6.67
C LEU A 27 3.19 -10.56 -5.30
N LEU A 28 1.88 -10.82 -5.21
CA LEU A 28 1.13 -10.67 -3.96
C LEU A 28 1.59 -11.64 -2.87
N ASP A 29 1.88 -12.88 -3.21
CA ASP A 29 2.33 -13.88 -2.23
C ASP A 29 3.63 -13.47 -1.53
N ASN A 30 4.57 -12.90 -2.30
CA ASN A 30 5.81 -12.35 -1.74
C ASN A 30 5.54 -11.13 -0.86
N SER A 31 4.61 -10.27 -1.27
CA SER A 31 4.22 -9.08 -0.48
C SER A 31 3.55 -9.47 0.83
N GLN A 32 2.77 -10.55 0.86
CA GLN A 32 2.13 -11.07 2.07
C GLN A 32 3.14 -11.54 3.11
N GLN A 33 4.25 -12.16 2.69
CA GLN A 33 5.33 -12.56 3.60
C GLN A 33 5.94 -11.35 4.31
N LEU A 34 6.19 -10.26 3.56
CA LEU A 34 6.72 -9.02 4.13
C LEU A 34 5.74 -8.39 5.12
N ILE A 35 4.45 -8.41 4.80
CA ILE A 35 3.39 -7.83 5.64
C ILE A 35 3.19 -8.66 6.91
N HIS A 36 3.33 -9.98 6.83
CA HIS A 36 3.28 -10.85 7.99
C HIS A 36 4.35 -10.46 9.03
N GLU A 37 5.58 -10.17 8.59
CA GLU A 37 6.63 -9.67 9.48
C GLU A 37 6.36 -8.23 9.95
N ALA A 38 5.92 -7.34 9.04
CA ALA A 38 5.66 -5.94 9.37
C ALA A 38 4.56 -5.76 10.44
N ARG A 39 3.56 -6.65 10.47
CA ARG A 39 2.49 -6.67 11.49
C ARG A 39 2.97 -7.00 12.90
N LYS A 40 4.16 -7.58 13.06
CA LYS A 40 4.75 -7.87 14.38
C LYS A 40 5.41 -6.64 15.00
N LEU A 41 5.64 -5.59 14.21
CA LEU A 41 6.32 -4.38 14.65
C LEU A 41 5.35 -3.42 15.35
N THR A 42 5.75 -2.95 16.53
CA THR A 42 5.04 -1.89 17.25
C THR A 42 5.33 -0.52 16.63
N PRO A 43 4.44 0.48 16.80
CA PRO A 43 4.70 1.83 16.28
C PRO A 43 6.05 2.44 16.70
N PRO A 44 6.55 2.29 17.95
CA PRO A 44 7.87 2.77 18.33
C PRO A 44 9.03 2.05 17.61
N GLN A 45 8.88 0.75 17.32
CA GLN A 45 9.86 0.01 16.53
C GLN A 45 9.86 0.48 15.08
N ILE A 46 8.68 0.77 14.52
CA ILE A 46 8.53 1.31 13.16
C ILE A 46 9.14 2.72 13.06
N SER A 47 8.90 3.61 14.02
CA SER A 47 9.46 4.96 14.00
C SER A 47 10.99 4.94 14.02
N THR A 48 11.58 4.08 14.84
CA THR A 48 13.04 3.89 14.93
C THR A 48 13.60 3.26 13.66
N LEU A 49 13.00 2.17 13.19
CA LEU A 49 13.47 1.42 12.03
C LEU A 49 13.40 2.25 10.74
N MET A 50 12.29 2.97 10.53
CA MET A 50 12.05 3.75 9.32
C MET A 50 12.54 5.20 9.44
N ARG A 51 12.98 5.63 10.64
CA ARG A 51 13.40 7.00 10.96
C ARG A 51 12.30 8.02 10.62
N ILE A 52 11.08 7.74 11.06
CA ILE A 52 9.88 8.55 10.83
C ILE A 52 9.25 8.99 12.16
N SER A 53 8.38 10.00 12.11
CA SER A 53 7.66 10.47 13.31
C SER A 53 6.70 9.41 13.87
N ASP A 54 6.41 9.48 15.17
CA ASP A 54 5.50 8.55 15.84
C ASP A 54 4.09 8.57 15.23
N LYS A 55 3.63 9.74 14.80
CA LYS A 55 2.36 9.88 14.07
C LYS A 55 2.37 9.05 12.78
N LEU A 56 3.43 9.16 11.98
CA LEU A 56 3.54 8.42 10.72
C LEU A 56 3.78 6.93 10.95
N ALA A 57 4.49 6.57 12.02
CA ALA A 57 4.69 5.19 12.43
C ALA A 57 3.37 4.53 12.86
N GLY A 58 2.52 5.24 13.61
CA GLY A 58 1.17 4.76 13.95
C GLY A 58 0.31 4.55 12.71
N ILE A 59 0.35 5.47 11.74
CA ILE A 59 -0.35 5.33 10.45
C ILE A 59 0.18 4.09 9.68
N ASN A 60 1.50 3.89 9.64
CA ASN A 60 2.09 2.74 8.95
C ASN A 60 1.80 1.42 9.64
N ALA A 61 1.80 1.36 10.98
CA ALA A 61 1.35 0.18 11.72
C ALA A 61 -0.09 -0.17 11.35
N ALA A 62 -1.00 0.82 11.38
CA ALA A 62 -2.39 0.62 10.97
C ALA A 62 -2.50 0.15 9.51
N ARG A 63 -1.69 0.68 8.59
CA ARG A 63 -1.63 0.22 7.19
C ARG A 63 -1.18 -1.24 7.07
N PHE A 64 -0.16 -1.67 7.81
CA PHE A 64 0.29 -3.07 7.78
C PHE A 64 -0.77 -4.03 8.32
N HIS A 65 -1.48 -3.65 9.38
CA HIS A 65 -2.60 -4.43 9.91
C HIS A 65 -3.83 -4.43 8.99
N GLY A 66 -4.11 -3.31 8.32
CA GLY A 66 -5.26 -3.15 7.43
C GLY A 66 -5.10 -3.76 6.05
N LEU A 67 -3.88 -4.17 5.64
CA LEU A 67 -3.68 -4.72 4.30
C LEU A 67 -4.40 -6.07 4.12
N ALA A 68 -5.41 -6.12 3.26
CA ALA A 68 -6.07 -7.37 2.89
C ALA A 68 -5.32 -8.12 1.78
N ALA A 69 -5.39 -9.46 1.79
CA ALA A 69 -4.84 -10.31 0.75
C ALA A 69 -5.58 -10.20 -0.60
N ARG A 70 -6.77 -9.58 -0.60
CA ARG A 70 -7.63 -9.40 -1.78
C ARG A 70 -7.88 -7.92 -1.96
N PHE A 71 -7.39 -7.37 -3.06
CA PHE A 71 -7.71 -6.00 -3.47
C PHE A 71 -9.10 -5.99 -4.08
N HIS A 72 -10.02 -5.24 -3.49
CA HIS A 72 -11.35 -5.01 -4.07
C HIS A 72 -11.39 -3.67 -4.82
N ALA A 73 -12.27 -3.56 -5.82
CA ALA A 73 -12.49 -2.38 -6.66
C ALA A 73 -12.94 -1.10 -5.91
N GLY A 74 -13.02 -1.13 -4.58
CA GLY A 74 -13.29 0.02 -3.71
C GLY A 74 -12.09 0.47 -2.87
N GLU A 75 -11.01 -0.31 -2.80
CA GLU A 75 -9.73 0.07 -2.16
C GLU A 75 -8.77 0.75 -3.15
N CYS A 76 -9.06 0.61 -4.44
CA CYS A 76 -8.57 1.39 -5.56
C CYS A 76 -9.82 1.91 -6.29
N PRO A 77 -9.95 3.20 -6.65
CA PRO A 77 -11.27 3.77 -6.93
C PRO A 77 -11.95 3.11 -8.14
N PRO A 78 -13.28 2.96 -8.11
CA PRO A 78 -13.99 2.02 -8.97
C PRO A 78 -14.01 2.51 -10.41
N GLY A 79 -13.49 1.66 -11.27
CA GLY A 79 -13.65 1.77 -12.70
C GLY A 79 -14.79 0.91 -13.20
N ASP A 80 -15.89 1.55 -13.56
CA ASP A 80 -17.04 0.94 -14.20
C ASP A 80 -16.59 0.09 -15.41
N SER A 81 -16.73 -1.23 -15.29
CA SER A 81 -16.45 -2.16 -16.37
C SER A 81 -17.66 -2.17 -17.31
N GLY A 82 -17.66 -1.23 -18.26
CA GLY A 82 -18.54 -1.28 -19.41
C GLY A 82 -18.14 -2.44 -20.33
N VAL A 83 -18.69 -3.62 -20.02
CA VAL A 83 -19.21 -4.59 -20.99
C VAL A 83 -20.56 -5.05 -20.48
#